data_AF-A0A7W1CVK5-F1
#
_entry.id   AF-A0A7W1CVK5-F1
#
_cell.length_a   1.000
_cell.length_b   1.000
_cell.length_c   1.000
_cell.angle_alpha   90.00
_cell.angle_beta   90.00
_cell.angle_gamma   90.00
#
_symmetry.space_group_name_H-M   'P 1'
#
loop_
_entity.id
_entity.type
_entity.pdbx_description
1 polymer ?
#
loop_
_entity_poly.entity_id
_entity_poly.type
_entity_poly.pdbx_seq_one_letter_code
_entity_poly.pdbx_strand_id
1 'polypeptide(L)'
;MRFIGCALAWRPGEAREKVSCLVVLDERGSIIANSFAANAEDIAGTVAGYGSERRGTLVGVDAPLAVPNERGTRRIERILSKVALPAYSASRRMFGGEPYSEELLSELEKAGVEYTDYPFPRERGQSVVVEVDSAATLKVLSLERSGTADNGDLAKRLRAMDDPKFRKGNKENRAADLRGAIEVLWDTPGLRLRTGNLAADISAPENVDVSKLDVSASMSHAELDRTVGLVEGMLAAYTVHRHWRGRNGSIVVGAGDEGSVLLPARNALRERLAEECSTAGVPYV
;
A
#
# COMPACT_ATOMS: atom_id res chain seq x y z
N MET A 1 11.64 0.22 -15.56
CA MET A 1 11.12 0.30 -14.20
C MET A 1 10.17 -0.84 -13.91
N ARG A 2 10.24 -1.34 -12.67
CA ARG A 2 9.23 -2.21 -12.05
C ARG A 2 8.71 -1.53 -10.80
N PHE A 3 7.43 -1.74 -10.53
CA PHE A 3 6.74 -1.17 -9.38
C PHE A 3 6.24 -2.32 -8.55
N ILE A 4 6.71 -2.43 -7.32
CA ILE A 4 6.44 -3.57 -6.45
C ILE A 4 5.65 -3.06 -5.27
N GLY A 5 4.49 -3.63 -5.04
CA GLY A 5 3.72 -3.41 -3.82
C GLY A 5 3.93 -4.58 -2.88
N CYS A 6 4.22 -4.31 -1.62
CA CYS A 6 4.39 -5.30 -0.58
C CYS A 6 3.32 -5.10 0.49
N ALA A 7 2.33 -6.01 0.54
CA ALA A 7 1.45 -6.15 1.68
C ALA A 7 2.19 -6.95 2.76
N LEU A 8 2.93 -6.23 3.60
CA LEU A 8 3.79 -6.82 4.62
C LEU A 8 2.93 -7.41 5.75
N ALA A 9 3.26 -8.61 6.21
CA ALA A 9 2.63 -9.22 7.38
C ALA A 9 3.21 -8.64 8.68
N TRP A 10 3.08 -7.34 8.93
CA TRP A 10 3.82 -6.64 9.99
C TRP A 10 3.07 -6.49 11.33
N ARG A 11 1.77 -6.78 11.36
CA ARG A 11 0.94 -6.52 12.55
C ARG A 11 1.30 -7.45 13.71
N PRO A 12 0.97 -7.07 14.96
CA PRO A 12 1.11 -7.98 16.10
C PRO A 12 0.39 -9.31 15.85
N GLY A 13 1.11 -10.42 16.00
CA GLY A 13 0.61 -11.77 15.71
C GLY A 13 0.61 -12.17 14.22
N GLU A 14 1.10 -11.30 13.33
CA GLU A 14 1.34 -11.62 11.91
C GLU A 14 2.84 -11.67 11.58
N ALA A 15 3.62 -10.75 12.15
CA ALA A 15 5.07 -10.65 11.93
C ALA A 15 5.77 -11.98 12.15
N ARG A 16 6.51 -12.44 11.11
CA ARG A 16 7.28 -13.70 11.06
C ARG A 16 6.46 -14.99 11.13
N GLU A 17 5.15 -14.89 11.30
CA GLU A 17 4.23 -16.04 11.40
C GLU A 17 3.38 -16.19 10.13
N LYS A 18 3.03 -15.09 9.48
CA LYS A 18 2.25 -15.05 8.25
C LYS A 18 3.10 -14.62 7.06
N VAL A 19 2.65 -15.01 5.87
CA VAL A 19 3.27 -14.62 4.60
C VAL A 19 2.90 -13.20 4.20
N SER A 20 3.84 -12.49 3.60
CA SER A 20 3.62 -11.19 2.94
C SER A 20 3.28 -11.42 1.46
N CYS A 21 2.56 -10.47 0.85
CA CYS A 21 2.23 -10.56 -0.58
C CYS A 21 2.98 -9.49 -1.38
N LEU A 22 3.62 -9.90 -2.48
CA LEU A 22 4.21 -8.98 -3.44
C LEU A 22 3.35 -8.94 -4.72
N VAL A 23 3.17 -7.74 -5.26
CA VAL A 23 2.53 -7.52 -6.58
C VAL A 23 3.44 -6.64 -7.42
N VAL A 24 3.67 -7.03 -8.67
CA VAL A 24 4.59 -6.34 -9.58
C VAL A 24 3.85 -5.76 -10.76
N LEU A 25 4.01 -4.46 -11.00
CA LEU A 25 3.55 -3.76 -12.20
C LEU A 25 4.71 -3.43 -13.15
N ASP A 26 4.38 -3.40 -14.44
CA ASP A 26 5.22 -2.76 -15.45
C ASP A 26 4.94 -1.25 -15.59
N GLU A 27 5.68 -0.57 -16.47
CA GLU A 27 5.51 0.87 -16.74
C GLU A 27 4.14 1.24 -17.32
N ARG A 28 3.45 0.29 -17.94
CA ARG A 28 2.09 0.47 -18.48
C ARG A 28 1.02 0.31 -17.40
N GLY A 29 1.42 -0.03 -16.17
CA GLY A 29 0.54 -0.31 -15.03
C GLY A 29 -0.08 -1.71 -15.10
N SER A 30 0.48 -2.61 -15.91
CA SER A 30 0.01 -3.98 -16.03
C SER A 30 0.59 -4.82 -14.92
N ILE A 31 -0.24 -5.61 -14.23
CA ILE A 31 0.24 -6.62 -13.29
C ILE A 31 1.00 -7.68 -14.07
N ILE A 32 2.27 -7.89 -13.77
CA ILE A 32 3.11 -8.90 -14.44
C ILE A 32 3.46 -10.07 -13.54
N ALA A 33 3.31 -9.94 -12.22
CA ALA A 33 3.48 -11.03 -11.28
C ALA A 33 2.83 -10.71 -9.94
N ASN A 34 2.53 -11.75 -9.16
CA ASN A 34 2.36 -11.66 -7.71
C ASN A 34 2.89 -12.93 -7.06
N SER A 35 3.30 -12.84 -5.80
CA SER A 35 3.83 -13.97 -5.03
C SER A 35 3.57 -13.78 -3.54
N PHE A 36 3.77 -14.85 -2.79
CA PHE A 36 3.68 -14.84 -1.33
C PHE A 36 5.05 -15.22 -0.75
N ALA A 37 5.62 -14.32 0.06
CA ALA A 37 6.96 -14.45 0.64
C ALA A 37 6.86 -14.72 2.14
N ALA A 38 7.69 -15.64 2.64
CA ALA A 38 7.61 -16.07 4.05
C ALA A 38 8.39 -15.15 4.99
N ASN A 39 9.46 -14.52 4.52
CA ASN A 39 10.36 -13.72 5.34
C ASN A 39 10.93 -12.50 4.56
N ALA A 40 11.74 -11.69 5.24
CA ALA A 40 12.31 -10.46 4.67
C ALA A 40 13.32 -10.73 3.54
N GLU A 41 14.09 -11.82 3.64
CA GLU A 41 15.05 -12.25 2.63
C GLU A 41 14.35 -12.65 1.32
N ASP A 42 13.24 -13.40 1.40
CA ASP A 42 12.42 -13.77 0.25
C ASP A 42 11.86 -12.53 -0.46
N ILE A 43 11.42 -11.53 0.32
CA ILE A 43 10.91 -10.25 -0.20
C ILE A 43 12.03 -9.52 -0.93
N ALA A 44 13.20 -9.36 -0.31
CA ALA A 44 14.35 -8.67 -0.90
C ALA A 44 14.88 -9.38 -2.15
N GLY A 45 14.97 -10.71 -2.13
CA GLY A 45 15.37 -11.51 -3.29
C GLY A 45 14.40 -11.34 -4.46
N THR A 46 13.10 -11.30 -4.19
CA THR A 46 12.08 -11.01 -5.21
C THR A 46 12.26 -9.62 -5.80
N VAL A 47 12.45 -8.59 -4.95
CA VAL A 47 12.68 -7.21 -5.40
C VAL A 47 13.93 -7.11 -6.27
N ALA A 48 15.05 -7.69 -5.84
CA ALA A 48 16.31 -7.71 -6.59
C ALA A 48 16.14 -8.38 -7.96
N GLY A 49 15.42 -9.50 -8.03
CA GLY A 49 15.12 -10.21 -9.27
C GLY A 49 14.43 -9.33 -10.30
N TYR A 50 13.45 -8.52 -9.88
CA TYR A 50 12.73 -7.59 -10.77
C TYR A 50 13.49 -6.29 -11.08
N GLY A 51 14.45 -5.90 -10.23
CA GLY A 51 15.34 -4.75 -10.43
C GLY A 51 16.51 -5.01 -11.38
N SER A 52 16.77 -6.29 -11.69
CA SER A 52 17.83 -6.73 -12.60
C SER A 52 17.72 -6.12 -14.01
N GLU A 53 18.80 -6.21 -14.80
CA GLU A 53 18.90 -5.64 -16.16
C GLU A 53 18.76 -4.10 -16.26
N ARG A 54 19.21 -3.36 -15.23
CA ARG A 54 19.16 -1.88 -15.18
C ARG A 54 17.74 -1.29 -15.29
N ARG A 55 16.72 -2.07 -14.91
CA ARG A 55 15.34 -1.61 -15.02
C ARG A 55 14.92 -0.72 -13.86
N GLY A 56 15.59 -0.78 -12.70
CA GLY A 56 15.24 -0.04 -11.48
C GLY A 56 13.91 -0.49 -10.86
N THR A 57 13.76 -0.33 -9.55
CA THR A 57 12.59 -0.74 -8.77
C THR A 57 12.05 0.38 -7.88
N LEU A 58 10.74 0.50 -7.84
CA LEU A 58 10.03 1.31 -6.86
C LEU A 58 9.18 0.40 -6.00
N VAL A 59 9.46 0.35 -4.71
CA VAL A 59 8.79 -0.54 -3.77
C VAL A 59 7.89 0.28 -2.85
N GLY A 60 6.58 0.06 -2.92
CA GLY A 60 5.62 0.57 -1.95
C GLY A 60 5.33 -0.51 -0.91
N VAL A 61 5.56 -0.24 0.36
CA VAL A 61 5.29 -1.20 1.45
C VAL A 61 4.09 -0.73 2.25
N ASP A 62 3.08 -1.57 2.36
CA ASP A 62 1.92 -1.34 3.23
C ASP A 62 2.26 -1.64 4.70
N ALA A 63 3.15 -0.83 5.29
CA ALA A 63 3.58 -0.93 6.68
C ALA A 63 4.27 0.35 7.17
N PRO A 64 4.19 0.64 8.47
CA PRO A 64 5.07 1.60 9.14
C PRO A 64 6.54 1.25 8.92
N LEU A 65 7.27 2.04 8.12
CA LEU A 65 8.69 1.81 7.86
C LEU A 65 9.60 2.52 8.86
N ALA A 66 9.13 3.63 9.43
CA ALA A 66 9.79 4.31 10.53
C ALA A 66 8.83 4.47 11.72
N VAL A 67 9.24 3.93 12.87
CA VAL A 67 8.46 3.92 14.13
C VAL A 67 9.34 4.44 15.29
N PRO A 68 9.49 5.76 15.42
CA PRO A 68 10.35 6.35 16.46
C PRO A 68 9.70 6.35 17.84
N ASN A 69 8.37 6.32 17.89
CA ASN A 69 7.62 6.53 19.11
C ASN A 69 7.52 5.22 19.91
N GLU A 70 7.87 5.31 21.18
CA GLU A 70 7.76 4.17 22.11
C GLU A 70 6.28 3.78 22.33
N ARG A 71 5.38 4.77 22.41
CA ARG A 71 3.93 4.59 22.61
C ARG A 71 3.11 5.56 21.79
N GLY A 72 1.81 5.27 21.68
CA GLY A 72 0.83 6.16 21.06
C GLY A 72 0.87 6.11 19.53
N THR A 73 0.44 7.20 18.92
CA THR A 73 0.23 7.34 17.47
C THR A 73 1.26 8.29 16.88
N ARG A 74 1.88 7.93 15.74
CA ARG A 74 2.82 8.76 14.96
C ARG A 74 2.12 10.04 14.50
N ARG A 75 2.87 11.10 14.27
CA ARG A 75 2.28 12.38 13.83
C ARG A 75 1.55 12.23 12.50
N ILE A 76 2.12 11.49 11.56
CA ILE A 76 1.52 11.23 10.25
C ILE A 76 0.13 10.57 10.36
N GLU A 77 -0.03 9.58 11.23
CA GLU A 77 -1.29 8.87 11.44
C GLU A 77 -2.37 9.80 12.01
N ARG A 78 -1.98 10.77 12.84
CA ARG A 78 -2.91 11.81 13.35
C ARG A 78 -3.37 12.73 12.23
N ILE A 79 -2.48 13.10 11.31
CA ILE A 79 -2.83 13.91 10.13
C ILE A 79 -3.82 13.15 9.25
N LEU A 80 -3.53 11.90 8.91
CA LEU A 80 -4.43 11.05 8.13
C LEU A 80 -5.80 10.93 8.80
N SER A 81 -5.82 10.67 10.11
CA SER A 81 -7.07 10.58 10.88
C SER A 81 -7.90 11.87 10.84
N LYS A 82 -7.25 13.05 10.94
CA LYS A 82 -7.94 14.35 10.89
C LYS A 82 -8.62 14.61 9.55
N VAL A 83 -8.01 14.17 8.45
CA VAL A 83 -8.59 14.24 7.11
C VAL A 83 -9.51 13.06 6.79
N ALA A 84 -9.84 12.22 7.78
CA ALA A 84 -10.69 11.05 7.66
C ALA A 84 -10.19 10.00 6.66
N LEU A 85 -8.87 9.88 6.54
CA LEU A 85 -8.22 8.74 5.91
C LEU A 85 -7.91 7.66 6.96
N PRO A 86 -8.00 6.37 6.60
CA PRO A 86 -7.49 5.28 7.39
C PRO A 86 -6.06 5.55 7.87
N ALA A 87 -5.81 5.21 9.12
CA ALA A 87 -4.50 5.29 9.72
C ALA A 87 -4.40 4.20 10.78
N TYR A 88 -3.45 3.28 10.63
CA TYR A 88 -3.18 2.30 11.67
C TYR A 88 -2.09 2.86 12.59
N SER A 89 -2.38 3.00 13.89
CA SER A 89 -1.37 3.48 14.83
C SER A 89 -0.20 2.51 14.95
N ALA A 90 1.03 3.01 14.94
CA ALA A 90 2.24 2.22 15.17
C ALA A 90 3.04 2.76 16.36
N SER A 91 3.63 1.86 17.17
CA SER A 91 4.55 2.22 18.26
C SER A 91 5.42 1.02 18.62
N ARG A 92 6.65 1.25 19.09
CA ARG A 92 7.57 0.16 19.47
C ARG A 92 6.97 -0.78 20.50
N ARG A 93 6.25 -0.26 21.50
CA ARG A 93 5.58 -1.08 22.51
C ARG A 93 4.55 -2.04 21.94
N MET A 94 3.85 -1.66 20.87
CA MET A 94 2.86 -2.53 20.22
C MET A 94 3.50 -3.72 19.52
N PHE A 95 4.72 -3.54 19.00
CA PHE A 95 5.48 -4.62 18.38
C PHE A 95 6.20 -5.50 19.40
N GLY A 96 6.34 -5.04 20.65
CA GLY A 96 7.07 -5.76 21.70
C GLY A 96 8.58 -5.79 21.46
N GLY A 97 9.11 -4.84 20.66
CA GLY A 97 10.50 -4.81 20.25
C GLY A 97 10.68 -4.14 18.89
N GLU A 98 11.67 -4.61 18.13
CA GLU A 98 11.99 -4.13 16.80
C GLU A 98 10.88 -4.49 15.79
N PRO A 99 10.28 -3.50 15.10
CA PRO A 99 9.29 -3.74 14.06
C PRO A 99 9.84 -4.63 12.94
N TYR A 100 9.00 -5.49 12.37
CA TYR A 100 9.38 -6.36 11.24
C TYR A 100 9.79 -5.57 9.99
N SER A 101 9.32 -4.32 9.86
CA SER A 101 9.76 -3.41 8.80
C SER A 101 11.23 -3.01 8.91
N GLU A 102 11.83 -2.93 10.10
CA GLU A 102 13.27 -2.64 10.24
C GLU A 102 14.12 -3.80 9.69
N GLU A 103 13.70 -5.04 9.94
CA GLU A 103 14.30 -6.25 9.34
C GLU A 103 14.17 -6.24 7.81
N LEU A 104 12.98 -5.92 7.30
CA LEU A 104 12.77 -5.78 5.85
C LEU A 104 13.68 -4.72 5.23
N LEU A 105 13.79 -3.55 5.85
CA LEU A 105 14.64 -2.46 5.36
C LEU A 105 16.11 -2.88 5.28
N SER A 106 16.61 -3.62 6.28
CA SER A 106 17.96 -4.17 6.28
C SER A 106 18.20 -5.11 5.09
N GLU A 107 17.26 -6.01 4.79
CA GLU A 107 17.40 -6.92 3.64
C GLU A 107 17.28 -6.18 2.29
N LEU A 108 16.41 -5.17 2.19
CA LEU A 108 16.29 -4.33 1.01
C LEU A 108 17.55 -3.50 0.76
N GLU A 109 18.17 -2.96 1.81
CA GLU A 109 19.43 -2.21 1.71
C GLU A 109 20.55 -3.11 1.17
N LYS A 110 20.67 -4.35 1.65
CA LYS A 110 21.62 -5.34 1.10
C LYS A 110 21.38 -5.64 -0.39
N ALA A 111 20.13 -5.55 -0.84
CA ALA A 111 19.73 -5.69 -2.23
C ALA A 111 19.93 -4.40 -3.07
N GLY A 112 20.46 -3.32 -2.48
CA GLY A 112 20.68 -2.04 -3.14
C GLY A 112 19.41 -1.23 -3.34
N VAL A 113 18.41 -1.41 -2.48
CA VAL A 113 17.15 -0.65 -2.47
C VAL A 113 17.17 0.32 -1.29
N GLU A 114 17.18 1.61 -1.59
CA GLU A 114 17.31 2.66 -0.57
C GLU A 114 15.94 3.09 -0.02
N TYR A 115 15.83 3.23 1.30
CA TYR A 115 14.64 3.84 1.89
C TYR A 115 14.57 5.33 1.55
N THR A 116 13.36 5.80 1.23
CA THR A 116 13.10 7.21 1.02
C THR A 116 11.77 7.64 1.64
N ASP A 117 11.81 8.81 2.26
CA ASP A 117 10.72 9.57 2.87
C ASP A 117 10.43 10.86 2.09
N TYR A 118 11.08 11.03 0.94
CA TYR A 118 10.99 12.18 0.05
C TYR A 118 10.41 11.71 -1.29
N PRO A 119 9.75 12.57 -2.07
CA PRO A 119 9.42 12.24 -3.44
C PRO A 119 10.68 11.87 -4.21
N PHE A 120 10.73 10.62 -4.65
CA PHE A 120 11.88 10.09 -5.35
C PHE A 120 12.01 10.67 -6.76
N PRO A 121 13.24 10.87 -7.27
CA PRO A 121 13.46 11.35 -8.63
C PRO A 121 12.78 10.39 -9.59
N ARG A 122 11.97 10.84 -10.55
CA ARG A 122 11.20 9.96 -11.45
C ARG A 122 12.09 9.31 -12.54
N GLU A 123 13.29 8.93 -12.17
CA GLU A 123 14.37 8.49 -13.03
C GLU A 123 14.32 6.97 -13.26
N ARG A 124 14.91 6.54 -14.40
CA ARG A 124 15.09 5.12 -14.68
C ARG A 124 16.32 4.62 -13.93
N GLY A 125 16.27 3.38 -13.44
CA GLY A 125 17.40 2.75 -12.76
C GLY A 125 17.51 3.05 -11.26
N GLN A 126 16.65 3.92 -10.72
CA GLN A 126 16.51 4.07 -9.27
C GLN A 126 15.97 2.78 -8.63
N SER A 127 16.39 2.53 -7.39
CA SER A 127 15.94 1.42 -6.57
C SER A 127 15.61 1.95 -5.19
N VAL A 128 14.34 2.26 -4.93
CA VAL A 128 13.91 2.83 -3.64
C VAL A 128 12.69 2.14 -3.06
N VAL A 129 12.56 2.23 -1.73
CA VAL A 129 11.41 1.75 -0.95
C VAL A 129 10.78 2.89 -0.16
N VAL A 130 9.44 2.91 -0.12
CA VAL A 130 8.64 3.94 0.55
C VAL A 130 7.44 3.31 1.28
N GLU A 131 7.03 3.93 2.38
CA GLU A 131 5.83 3.57 3.13
C GLU A 131 4.57 4.01 2.34
N VAL A 132 3.61 3.10 2.22
CA VAL A 132 2.29 3.35 1.65
C VAL A 132 1.24 2.91 2.68
N ASP A 133 0.10 3.60 2.71
CA ASP A 133 -1.09 3.09 3.40
C ASP A 133 -2.10 2.63 2.34
N SER A 134 -2.25 1.31 2.21
CA SER A 134 -3.10 0.70 1.19
C SER A 134 -4.58 0.99 1.43
N ALA A 135 -5.02 1.04 2.69
CA ALA A 135 -6.39 1.34 3.08
C ALA A 135 -6.74 2.80 2.75
N ALA A 136 -5.84 3.73 3.07
CA ALA A 136 -5.97 5.13 2.68
C ALA A 136 -5.95 5.31 1.17
N THR A 137 -5.04 4.63 0.47
CA THR A 137 -4.98 4.57 -1.00
C THR A 137 -6.33 4.18 -1.58
N LEU A 138 -6.93 3.08 -1.10
CA LEU A 138 -8.22 2.63 -1.60
C LEU A 138 -9.32 3.67 -1.36
N LYS A 139 -9.39 4.26 -0.16
CA LYS A 139 -10.41 5.26 0.15
C LYS A 139 -10.29 6.47 -0.77
N VAL A 140 -9.06 6.90 -1.10
CA VAL A 140 -8.82 7.96 -2.08
C VAL A 140 -9.29 7.57 -3.48
N LEU A 141 -9.00 6.34 -3.94
CA LEU A 141 -9.45 5.88 -5.26
C LEU A 141 -10.98 5.77 -5.34
N SER A 142 -11.62 5.29 -4.28
CA SER A 142 -13.09 5.26 -4.17
C SER A 142 -13.68 6.67 -4.23
N LEU A 143 -13.06 7.64 -3.55
CA LEU A 143 -13.48 9.04 -3.61
C LEU A 143 -13.37 9.59 -5.04
N GLU A 144 -12.25 9.33 -5.71
CA GLU A 144 -12.03 9.75 -7.10
C GLU A 144 -13.02 9.11 -8.09
N ARG A 145 -13.36 7.84 -7.88
CA ARG A 145 -14.36 7.09 -8.69
C ARG A 145 -15.76 7.67 -8.53
N SER A 146 -16.11 8.18 -7.36
CA SER A 146 -17.44 8.74 -7.08
C SER A 146 -17.80 9.99 -7.91
N GLY A 147 -16.85 10.58 -8.65
CA GLY A 147 -17.09 11.58 -9.69
C GLY A 147 -17.71 12.91 -9.22
N THR A 148 -17.96 13.09 -7.93
CA THR A 148 -18.58 14.31 -7.40
C THR A 148 -17.53 15.42 -7.39
N ALA A 149 -17.73 16.38 -8.30
CA ALA A 149 -16.93 17.59 -8.45
C ALA A 149 -16.66 18.26 -7.09
N ASP A 150 -15.52 18.94 -7.00
CA ASP A 150 -14.90 19.61 -5.83
C ASP A 150 -15.77 20.67 -5.11
N ASN A 151 -17.08 20.71 -5.32
CA ASN A 151 -18.00 21.75 -4.82
C ASN A 151 -18.65 21.41 -3.47
N GLY A 152 -18.32 20.26 -2.86
CA GLY A 152 -18.80 19.85 -1.54
C GLY A 152 -17.66 19.74 -0.53
N ASP A 153 -17.97 19.86 0.76
CA ASP A 153 -17.02 19.66 1.86
C ASP A 153 -16.35 18.27 1.76
N LEU A 154 -15.09 18.26 1.31
CA LEU A 154 -14.27 17.06 1.13
C LEU A 154 -14.16 16.24 2.44
N ALA A 155 -14.01 16.92 3.58
CA ALA A 155 -13.89 16.25 4.87
C ALA A 155 -15.20 15.56 5.23
N LYS A 156 -16.35 16.19 4.97
CA LYS A 156 -17.66 15.56 5.17
C LYS A 156 -17.84 14.33 4.28
N ARG A 157 -17.39 14.39 3.02
CA ARG A 157 -17.44 13.25 2.09
C ARG A 157 -16.57 12.09 2.57
N LEU A 158 -15.31 12.34 2.90
CA LEU A 158 -14.40 11.31 3.40
C LEU A 158 -14.90 10.66 4.69
N ARG A 159 -15.53 11.43 5.59
CA ARG A 159 -16.15 10.89 6.81
C ARG A 159 -17.41 10.07 6.55
N ALA A 160 -18.16 10.38 5.50
CA ALA A 160 -19.36 9.64 5.11
C ALA A 160 -19.05 8.33 4.38
N MET A 161 -17.82 8.18 3.85
CA MET A 161 -17.36 6.94 3.24
C MET A 161 -16.93 5.95 4.31
N ASP A 162 -17.36 4.70 4.15
CA ASP A 162 -16.92 3.60 4.99
C ASP A 162 -15.42 3.34 4.83
N ASP A 163 -14.75 3.05 5.93
CA ASP A 163 -13.39 2.55 5.91
C ASP A 163 -13.39 1.07 5.49
N PRO A 164 -12.44 0.65 4.65
CA PRO A 164 -12.32 -0.75 4.26
C PRO A 164 -11.98 -1.64 5.47
N LYS A 165 -12.78 -2.69 5.73
CA LYS A 165 -12.61 -3.59 6.89
C LYS A 165 -12.23 -5.02 6.48
N PHE A 166 -11.31 -5.17 5.52
CA PHE A 166 -10.90 -6.48 4.99
C PHE A 166 -10.41 -7.49 6.03
N ARG A 167 -9.85 -6.99 7.13
CA ARG A 167 -9.11 -7.78 8.13
C ARG A 167 -9.90 -7.99 9.42
N LYS A 168 -11.12 -7.47 9.55
CA LYS A 168 -11.95 -7.59 10.76
C LYS A 168 -13.38 -7.97 10.41
N GLY A 169 -14.05 -8.67 11.32
CA GLY A 169 -15.45 -9.07 11.15
C GLY A 169 -15.62 -10.50 10.63
N ASN A 170 -16.88 -10.85 10.38
CA ASN A 170 -17.26 -12.17 9.88
C ASN A 170 -16.87 -12.33 8.39
N LYS A 171 -16.92 -13.57 7.89
CA LYS A 171 -16.53 -13.89 6.52
C LYS A 171 -17.39 -13.19 5.45
N GLU A 172 -18.66 -12.98 5.74
CA GLU A 172 -19.60 -12.33 4.82
C GLU A 172 -19.23 -10.87 4.56
N ASN A 173 -19.03 -10.10 5.63
CA ASN A 173 -18.64 -8.69 5.53
C ASN A 173 -17.25 -8.56 4.89
N ARG A 174 -16.29 -9.40 5.30
CA ARG A 174 -14.94 -9.40 4.73
C ARG A 174 -14.96 -9.68 3.22
N ALA A 175 -15.74 -10.66 2.78
CA ALA A 175 -15.87 -10.98 1.37
C ALA A 175 -16.56 -9.86 0.59
N ALA A 176 -17.58 -9.21 1.15
CA ALA A 176 -18.25 -8.06 0.55
C ALA A 176 -17.30 -6.87 0.36
N ASP A 177 -16.55 -6.51 1.41
CA ASP A 177 -15.56 -5.43 1.36
C ASP A 177 -14.49 -5.72 0.29
N LEU A 178 -13.97 -6.95 0.26
CA LEU A 178 -12.97 -7.36 -0.73
C LEU A 178 -13.49 -7.26 -2.17
N ARG A 179 -14.73 -7.68 -2.43
CA ARG A 179 -15.34 -7.51 -3.76
C ARG A 179 -15.42 -6.03 -4.15
N GLY A 180 -15.84 -5.16 -3.24
CA GLY A 180 -15.87 -3.72 -3.46
C GLY A 180 -14.48 -3.12 -3.75
N ALA A 181 -13.45 -3.59 -3.05
CA ALA A 181 -12.07 -3.16 -3.29
C ALA A 181 -11.55 -3.60 -4.66
N ILE A 182 -11.83 -4.85 -5.06
CA ILE A 182 -11.47 -5.39 -6.38
C ILE A 182 -12.16 -4.58 -7.49
N GLU A 183 -13.43 -4.20 -7.29
CA GLU A 183 -14.16 -3.36 -8.24
C GLU A 183 -13.51 -1.97 -8.41
N VAL A 184 -13.08 -1.34 -7.31
CA VAL A 184 -12.35 -0.07 -7.37
C VAL A 184 -11.03 -0.22 -8.12
N LEU A 185 -10.28 -1.31 -7.90
CA LEU A 185 -9.05 -1.60 -8.63
C LEU A 185 -9.30 -1.78 -10.14
N TRP A 186 -10.39 -2.46 -10.51
CA TRP A 186 -10.74 -2.70 -11.91
C TRP A 186 -11.01 -1.40 -12.67
N ASP A 187 -11.66 -0.44 -12.03
CA ASP A 187 -12.00 0.84 -12.63
C ASP A 187 -10.90 1.91 -12.47
N THR A 188 -9.78 1.57 -11.83
CA THR A 188 -8.71 2.54 -11.53
C THR A 188 -7.94 2.91 -12.80
N PRO A 189 -7.95 4.20 -13.23
CA PRO A 189 -7.27 4.61 -14.45
C PRO A 189 -5.76 4.37 -14.42
N GLY A 190 -5.26 3.63 -15.40
CA GLY A 190 -3.83 3.34 -15.54
C GLY A 190 -3.37 2.08 -14.82
N LEU A 191 -4.22 1.45 -14.00
CA LEU A 191 -4.02 0.08 -13.55
C LEU A 191 -4.61 -0.87 -14.59
N ARG A 192 -3.86 -1.90 -14.98
CA ARG A 192 -4.31 -2.93 -15.92
C ARG A 192 -4.21 -4.28 -15.23
N LEU A 193 -5.35 -4.78 -14.77
CA LEU A 193 -5.44 -6.12 -14.24
C LEU A 193 -5.16 -7.11 -15.37
N ARG A 194 -4.26 -8.06 -15.12
CA ARG A 194 -3.77 -8.97 -16.16
C ARG A 194 -4.76 -10.11 -16.35
N THR A 195 -5.00 -10.45 -17.62
CA THR A 195 -5.86 -11.55 -18.04
C THR A 195 -5.04 -12.52 -18.91
N GLY A 196 -4.19 -13.38 -18.31
CA GLY A 196 -3.46 -14.40 -19.07
C GLY A 196 -2.25 -15.02 -18.36
N ASN A 197 -2.09 -16.36 -18.44
CA ASN A 197 -1.11 -17.17 -17.68
C ASN A 197 -1.11 -16.89 -16.17
N LEU A 198 -2.30 -16.78 -15.58
CA LEU A 198 -2.51 -16.60 -14.14
C LEU A 198 -3.43 -17.70 -13.61
N ALA A 199 -3.17 -18.16 -12.39
CA ALA A 199 -3.97 -19.17 -11.71
C ALA A 199 -5.26 -18.56 -11.14
N ALA A 200 -6.40 -19.21 -11.37
CA ALA A 200 -7.66 -18.86 -10.69
C ALA A 200 -7.76 -19.53 -9.29
N ASP A 201 -6.62 -19.92 -8.73
CA ASP A 201 -6.51 -20.67 -7.48
C ASP A 201 -5.73 -19.83 -6.46
N ILE A 202 -6.41 -19.42 -5.39
CA ILE A 202 -5.83 -18.60 -4.32
C ILE A 202 -4.74 -19.35 -3.54
N SER A 203 -4.74 -20.69 -3.58
CA SER A 203 -3.72 -21.51 -2.93
C SER A 203 -2.39 -21.54 -3.71
N ALA A 204 -2.40 -21.11 -4.98
CA ALA A 204 -1.20 -21.05 -5.80
C ALA A 204 -0.16 -20.11 -5.14
N PRO A 205 1.13 -20.50 -5.15
CA PRO A 205 2.19 -19.72 -4.49
C PRO A 205 2.51 -18.41 -5.20
N GLU A 206 2.11 -18.27 -6.46
CA GLU A 206 2.36 -17.11 -7.30
C GLU A 206 1.34 -16.98 -8.44
N ASN A 207 1.33 -15.82 -9.08
CA ASN A 207 0.59 -15.53 -10.30
C ASN A 207 -0.92 -15.78 -10.18
N VAL A 208 -1.49 -15.44 -9.02
CA VAL A 208 -2.94 -15.53 -8.76
C VAL A 208 -3.67 -14.43 -9.53
N ASP A 209 -4.74 -14.81 -10.23
CA ASP A 209 -5.63 -13.91 -10.96
C ASP A 209 -6.76 -13.42 -10.06
N VAL A 210 -6.57 -12.27 -9.39
CA VAL A 210 -7.61 -11.68 -8.52
C VAL A 210 -8.93 -11.45 -9.26
N SER A 211 -8.88 -11.19 -10.57
CA SER A 211 -10.11 -10.97 -11.37
C SER A 211 -10.95 -12.23 -11.57
N LYS A 212 -10.38 -13.40 -11.33
CA LYS A 212 -11.06 -14.69 -11.45
C LYS A 212 -11.41 -15.33 -10.11
N LEU A 213 -11.01 -14.71 -8.99
CA LEU A 213 -11.35 -15.21 -7.67
C LEU A 213 -12.84 -14.98 -7.39
N ASP A 214 -13.57 -16.05 -7.13
CA ASP A 214 -14.93 -15.96 -6.59
C ASP A 214 -14.87 -15.67 -5.08
N VAL A 215 -14.64 -14.40 -4.75
CA VAL A 215 -14.50 -13.98 -3.35
C VAL A 215 -15.85 -14.06 -2.65
N SER A 216 -16.00 -14.99 -1.72
CA SER A 216 -17.27 -15.25 -1.03
C SER A 216 -17.09 -15.70 0.42
N ALA A 217 -18.19 -15.80 1.17
CA ALA A 217 -18.19 -16.21 2.57
C ALA A 217 -17.86 -17.72 2.76
N SER A 218 -17.86 -18.51 1.69
CA SER A 218 -17.48 -19.93 1.74
C SER A 218 -15.97 -20.11 1.86
N MET A 219 -15.17 -19.12 1.46
CA MET A 219 -13.72 -19.11 1.66
C MET A 219 -13.38 -19.25 3.15
N SER A 220 -12.25 -19.89 3.44
CA SER A 220 -11.65 -19.89 4.76
C SER A 220 -11.08 -18.51 5.12
N HIS A 221 -10.83 -18.27 6.41
CA HIS A 221 -10.16 -17.05 6.84
C HIS A 221 -8.77 -16.89 6.22
N ALA A 222 -8.04 -18.00 6.01
CA ALA A 222 -6.72 -17.98 5.39
C ALA A 222 -6.77 -17.56 3.92
N GLU A 223 -7.75 -18.04 3.15
CA GLU A 223 -7.95 -17.64 1.76
C GLU A 223 -8.39 -16.18 1.65
N LEU A 224 -9.25 -15.72 2.55
CA LEU A 224 -9.61 -14.30 2.65
C LEU A 224 -8.38 -13.45 2.98
N ASP A 225 -7.55 -13.86 3.95
CA ASP A 225 -6.30 -13.16 4.31
C ASP A 225 -5.32 -13.09 3.11
N ARG A 226 -5.18 -14.16 2.32
CA ARG A 226 -4.37 -14.13 1.08
C ARG A 226 -4.94 -13.16 0.04
N THR A 227 -6.27 -13.12 -0.09
CA THR A 227 -6.95 -12.18 -0.99
C THR A 227 -6.74 -10.73 -0.53
N VAL A 228 -6.77 -10.47 0.79
CA VAL A 228 -6.39 -9.16 1.35
C VAL A 228 -4.99 -8.78 0.91
N GLY A 229 -4.01 -9.68 1.06
CA GLY A 229 -2.61 -9.41 0.67
C GLY A 229 -2.47 -9.03 -0.80
N LEU A 230 -3.22 -9.68 -1.70
CA LEU A 230 -3.22 -9.33 -3.13
C LEU A 230 -3.79 -7.93 -3.37
N VAL A 231 -4.91 -7.57 -2.72
CA VAL A 231 -5.54 -6.25 -2.85
C VAL A 231 -4.62 -5.15 -2.31
N GLU A 232 -4.10 -5.31 -1.09
CA GLU A 232 -3.20 -4.34 -0.46
C GLU A 232 -1.88 -4.20 -1.25
N GLY A 233 -1.34 -5.31 -1.76
CA GLY A 233 -0.17 -5.31 -2.64
C GLY A 233 -0.42 -4.58 -3.96
N MET A 234 -1.58 -4.77 -4.59
CA MET A 234 -1.97 -4.04 -5.80
C MET A 234 -2.07 -2.54 -5.53
N LEU A 235 -2.69 -2.14 -4.42
CA LEU A 235 -2.83 -0.74 -4.00
C LEU A 235 -1.45 -0.11 -3.77
N ALA A 236 -0.57 -0.80 -3.04
CA ALA A 236 0.79 -0.32 -2.78
C ALA A 236 1.62 -0.17 -4.07
N ALA A 237 1.55 -1.15 -4.98
CA ALA A 237 2.25 -1.11 -6.25
C ALA A 237 1.73 0.03 -7.14
N TYR A 238 0.41 0.21 -7.16
CA TYR A 238 -0.23 1.29 -7.92
C TYR A 238 0.12 2.67 -7.37
N THR A 239 0.22 2.84 -6.05
CA THR A 239 0.58 4.12 -5.43
C THR A 239 1.95 4.62 -5.89
N VAL A 240 2.98 3.76 -5.87
CA VAL A 240 4.32 4.13 -6.35
C VAL A 240 4.35 4.31 -7.88
N HIS A 241 3.59 3.50 -8.63
CA HIS A 241 3.44 3.67 -10.09
C HIS A 241 2.81 5.02 -10.45
N ARG A 242 1.71 5.37 -9.77
CA ARG A 242 1.00 6.64 -9.97
C ARG A 242 1.90 7.83 -9.65
N HIS A 243 2.65 7.77 -8.55
CA HIS A 243 3.61 8.81 -8.18
C HIS A 243 4.66 9.00 -9.28
N TRP A 244 5.26 7.91 -9.75
CA TRP A 244 6.26 7.94 -10.82
C TRP A 244 5.71 8.50 -12.14
N ARG A 245 4.48 8.14 -12.52
CA ARG A 245 3.82 8.68 -13.72
C ARG A 245 3.53 10.18 -13.61
N GLY A 246 3.31 10.67 -12.39
CA GLY A 246 3.18 12.10 -12.09
C GLY A 246 1.92 12.80 -12.59
N ARG A 247 1.03 12.12 -13.32
CA ARG A 247 -0.12 12.75 -13.99
C ARG A 247 -1.32 12.99 -13.08
N ASN A 248 -1.52 12.13 -12.09
CA ASN A 248 -2.76 12.11 -11.31
C ASN A 248 -2.59 12.68 -9.90
N GLY A 249 -1.41 13.23 -9.57
CA GLY A 249 -1.12 13.76 -8.25
C GLY A 249 -0.90 12.68 -7.19
N SER A 250 -0.04 13.04 -6.24
CA SER A 250 0.38 12.26 -5.09
C SER A 250 1.03 13.22 -4.09
N ILE A 251 1.12 12.81 -2.84
CA ILE A 251 1.78 13.57 -1.78
C ILE A 251 2.51 12.60 -0.85
N VAL A 252 3.68 13.00 -0.37
CA VAL A 252 4.32 12.38 0.78
C VAL A 252 3.99 13.20 2.01
N VAL A 253 3.42 12.56 3.04
CA VAL A 253 3.07 13.19 4.32
C VAL A 253 4.03 12.68 5.38
N GLY A 254 4.69 13.59 6.10
CA GLY A 254 5.76 13.27 7.05
C GLY A 254 7.14 13.36 6.42
N ALA A 255 8.15 13.05 7.24
CA ALA A 255 9.55 12.96 6.83
C ALA A 255 10.34 12.21 7.90
N GLY A 256 11.50 11.72 7.49
CA GLY A 256 12.60 11.35 8.37
C GLY A 256 12.33 10.15 9.25
N ASP A 257 12.96 10.22 10.40
CA ASP A 257 12.81 9.36 11.56
C ASP A 257 11.41 9.44 12.18
N GLU A 258 10.59 10.45 11.85
CA GLU A 258 9.22 10.62 12.36
C GLU A 258 8.17 9.72 11.69
N GLY A 259 8.53 9.09 10.57
CA GLY A 259 7.62 8.37 9.69
C GLY A 259 7.15 9.22 8.51
N SER A 260 6.97 8.57 7.37
CA SER A 260 6.41 9.18 6.16
C SER A 260 5.40 8.24 5.53
N VAL A 261 4.51 8.75 4.69
CA VAL A 261 3.60 7.92 3.89
C VAL A 261 3.33 8.57 2.54
N LEU A 262 3.51 7.79 1.47
CA LEU A 262 3.15 8.18 0.12
C LEU A 262 1.68 7.83 -0.14
N LEU A 263 0.91 8.82 -0.59
CA LEU A 263 -0.50 8.66 -0.93
C LEU A 263 -0.82 9.22 -2.32
N PRO A 264 -1.76 8.60 -3.05
CA PRO A 264 -2.46 9.30 -4.11
C PRO A 264 -3.19 10.53 -3.53
N ALA A 265 -3.09 11.67 -4.21
CA ALA A 265 -3.83 12.87 -3.82
C ALA A 265 -3.98 13.82 -5.01
N ARG A 266 -5.23 14.07 -5.42
CA ARG A 266 -5.57 15.17 -6.33
C ARG A 266 -5.62 16.50 -5.57
N ASN A 267 -5.70 17.61 -6.30
CA ASN A 267 -5.53 18.98 -5.78
C ASN A 267 -6.27 19.24 -4.46
N ALA A 268 -7.58 19.02 -4.39
CA ALA A 268 -8.35 19.31 -3.17
C ALA A 268 -7.88 18.50 -1.93
N LEU A 269 -7.59 17.20 -2.10
CA LEU A 269 -7.07 16.37 -1.00
C LEU A 269 -5.62 16.75 -0.65
N ARG A 270 -4.80 17.06 -1.67
CA ARG A 270 -3.42 17.49 -1.48
C ARG A 270 -3.37 18.81 -0.70
N GLU A 271 -4.22 19.78 -1.04
CA GLU A 271 -4.35 21.06 -0.32
C GLU A 271 -4.82 20.83 1.11
N ARG A 272 -5.80 19.96 1.33
CA ARG A 272 -6.28 19.65 2.68
C ARG A 272 -5.21 18.98 3.54
N LEU A 273 -4.46 18.03 2.97
CA LEU A 273 -3.34 17.39 3.67
C LEU A 273 -2.24 18.42 3.98
N ALA A 274 -1.91 19.29 3.02
CA ALA A 274 -0.95 20.37 3.20
C ALA A 274 -1.34 21.33 4.34
N GLU A 275 -2.62 21.73 4.42
CA GLU A 275 -3.15 22.59 5.49
C GLU A 275 -2.97 21.95 6.88
N GLU A 276 -3.34 20.68 7.03
CA GLU A 276 -3.21 19.95 8.30
C GLU A 276 -1.73 19.74 8.67
N CYS A 277 -0.89 19.44 7.69
CA CYS A 277 0.55 19.30 7.88
C CYS A 277 1.18 20.62 8.33
N SER A 278 0.89 21.73 7.65
CA SER A 278 1.35 23.06 8.03
C SER A 278 0.89 23.45 9.43
N THR A 279 -0.36 23.18 9.78
CA THR A 279 -0.92 23.44 11.12
C THR A 279 -0.21 22.64 12.21
N ALA A 280 0.20 21.40 11.90
CA ALA A 280 0.84 20.50 12.85
C ALA A 280 2.37 20.58 12.85
N GLY A 281 2.98 21.37 11.97
CA GLY A 281 4.43 21.41 11.77
C GLY A 281 5.00 20.10 11.22
N VAL A 282 4.22 19.33 10.46
CA VAL A 282 4.62 18.07 9.84
C VAL A 282 5.08 18.37 8.40
N PRO A 283 6.27 17.90 7.97
CA PRO A 283 6.72 18.07 6.58
C PRO A 283 5.81 17.34 5.59
N TYR A 284 5.73 17.84 4.35
CA TYR A 284 5.04 17.19 3.24
C TYR A 284 5.61 17.66 1.91
N VAL A 285 5.49 16.84 0.85
CA VAL A 285 5.93 17.19 -0.51
C VAL A 285 5.01 16.61 -1.59
#